data_AF-A0A7V9NCY8-F1
#
_entry.id   AF-A0A7V9NCY8-F1
#
_cell.length_a   1.000
_cell.length_b   1.000
_cell.length_c   1.000
_cell.angle_alpha   90.00
_cell.angle_beta   90.00
_cell.angle_gamma   90.00
#
_symmetry.space_group_name_H-M   'P 1'
#
loop_
_entity.id
_entity.type
_entity.pdbx_description
1 polymer ?
#
loop_
_entity_poly.entity_id
_entity_poly.type
_entity_poly.pdbx_seq_one_letter_code
_entity_poly.pdbx_strand_id
1 'polypeptide(L)'
;AGIVVLGVISLIAPNSFGAPGTNTLGTGWPLVAILGLIAASLLYALVRRKSLAWLLTRIREPYRRPMNDHPSFDGAADALAECPNPYRTRFALNYVWIPIGLTVLGATFAFSVAYFVIDAVGARFMVGWGQAVYAAVFVALSVLTLAVAAGRLSTWRLATSVLKEVNTGYA
;
A
#
# COMPACT_ATOMS: atom_id res chain seq x y z
N ALA A 1 -2.01 6.42 6.17
CA ALA A 1 -1.25 7.24 5.21
C ALA A 1 -2.18 8.06 4.32
N GLY A 2 -3.06 7.43 3.51
CA GLY A 2 -3.97 8.14 2.59
C GLY A 2 -4.82 9.24 3.24
N ILE A 3 -5.47 8.95 4.37
CA ILE A 3 -6.29 9.94 5.11
C ILE A 3 -5.45 11.13 5.60
N VAL A 4 -4.22 10.90 6.06
CA VAL A 4 -3.33 11.98 6.51
C VAL A 4 -2.90 12.84 5.33
N VAL A 5 -2.47 12.22 4.23
CA VAL A 5 -2.02 12.94 3.02
C VAL A 5 -3.17 13.76 2.45
N LEU A 6 -4.31 13.13 2.18
CA LEU A 6 -5.46 13.80 1.58
C LEU A 6 -6.10 14.81 2.53
N GLY A 7 -6.11 14.53 3.84
CA GLY A 7 -6.53 15.49 4.86
C GLY A 7 -5.62 16.72 4.91
N VAL A 8 -4.30 16.57 4.80
CA VAL A 8 -3.39 17.72 4.73
C VAL A 8 -3.59 18.49 3.42
N ILE A 9 -3.76 17.79 2.29
CA ILE A 9 -4.02 18.45 1.01
C ILE A 9 -5.35 19.21 1.08
N SER A 10 -6.40 18.67 1.69
CA SER A 10 -7.69 19.37 1.81
C SER A 10 -7.64 20.60 2.72
N LEU A 11 -6.70 20.66 3.68
CA LEU A 11 -6.44 21.86 4.48
C LEU A 11 -5.71 22.95 3.68
N ILE A 12 -4.79 22.58 2.80
CA ILE A 12 -3.97 23.51 2.00
C ILE A 12 -4.71 23.97 0.74
N ALA A 13 -5.46 23.07 0.12
CA ALA A 13 -6.19 23.28 -1.13
C ALA A 13 -7.68 22.87 -0.96
N PRO A 14 -8.45 23.61 -0.16
CA PRO A 14 -9.84 23.26 0.13
C PRO A 14 -10.73 23.26 -1.11
N ASN A 15 -10.41 24.08 -2.13
CA ASN A 15 -11.17 24.14 -3.38
C ASN A 15 -11.08 22.87 -4.23
N SER A 16 -10.15 21.96 -3.91
CA SER A 16 -10.01 20.66 -4.58
C SER A 16 -10.90 19.56 -3.98
N PHE A 17 -11.61 19.86 -2.87
CA PHE A 17 -12.45 18.90 -2.16
C PHE A 17 -13.80 19.53 -1.78
N GLY A 18 -14.89 18.79 -1.96
CA GLY A 18 -16.24 19.30 -1.67
C GLY A 18 -16.83 20.24 -2.73
N ALA A 19 -17.87 21.00 -2.35
CA ALA A 19 -18.63 21.82 -3.29
C ALA A 19 -17.90 23.12 -3.68
N PRO A 20 -17.61 23.37 -4.99
CA PRO A 20 -16.88 24.55 -5.43
C PRO A 20 -17.62 25.84 -5.04
N GLY A 21 -16.87 26.81 -4.49
CA GLY A 21 -17.39 28.14 -4.11
C GLY A 21 -17.93 28.27 -2.69
N THR A 22 -17.86 27.22 -1.86
CA THR A 22 -18.28 27.28 -0.46
C THR A 22 -17.07 27.38 0.47
N ASN A 23 -17.08 28.34 1.41
CA ASN A 23 -16.02 28.48 2.42
C ASN A 23 -16.20 27.42 3.52
N THR A 24 -16.12 26.14 3.15
CA THR A 24 -16.47 24.95 3.95
C THR A 24 -15.64 24.82 5.22
N LEU A 25 -14.37 25.21 5.18
CA LEU A 25 -13.51 25.23 6.37
C LEU A 25 -13.84 26.40 7.32
N GLY A 26 -14.48 27.46 6.84
CA GLY A 26 -14.88 28.62 7.65
C GLY A 26 -15.98 28.34 8.67
N THR A 27 -16.76 27.27 8.50
CA THR A 27 -17.82 26.86 9.45
C THR A 27 -17.33 26.00 10.62
N GLY A 28 -16.02 25.77 10.73
CA GLY A 28 -15.37 25.17 11.89
C GLY A 28 -15.49 23.64 12.01
N TRP A 29 -16.68 23.05 11.85
CA TRP A 29 -16.84 21.61 12.09
C TRP A 29 -16.14 20.70 11.06
N PRO A 30 -16.11 20.98 9.73
CA PRO A 30 -15.40 20.11 8.78
C PRO A 30 -13.89 20.15 9.01
N LEU A 31 -13.37 21.31 9.40
CA LEU A 31 -11.98 21.50 9.81
C LEU A 31 -11.65 20.60 11.02
N VAL A 32 -12.49 20.63 12.06
CA VAL A 32 -12.30 19.79 13.26
C VAL A 32 -12.39 18.30 12.91
N ALA A 33 -13.31 17.91 12.02
CA ALA A 33 -13.43 16.52 11.57
C ALA A 33 -12.18 16.04 10.80
N ILE A 34 -11.67 16.86 9.87
CA ILE A 34 -10.44 16.54 9.11
C ILE A 34 -9.23 16.44 10.06
N LEU A 35 -9.07 17.39 10.99
CA LEU A 35 -8.01 17.36 11.99
C LEU A 35 -8.12 16.13 12.89
N GLY A 36 -9.33 15.77 13.31
CA GLY A 36 -9.61 14.56 14.08
C GLY A 36 -9.23 13.29 13.32
N LEU A 37 -9.57 13.19 12.03
CA LEU A 37 -9.19 12.07 11.17
C LEU A 37 -7.68 11.96 10.97
N ILE A 38 -6.98 13.09 10.80
CA ILE A 38 -5.52 13.14 10.73
C ILE A 38 -4.92 12.66 12.06
N ALA A 39 -5.37 13.22 13.19
CA ALA A 39 -4.86 12.89 14.52
C ALA A 39 -5.08 11.40 14.85
N ALA A 40 -6.28 10.86 14.60
CA ALA A 40 -6.58 9.45 14.80
C ALA A 40 -5.70 8.54 13.91
N SER A 41 -5.49 8.94 12.66
CA SER A 41 -4.63 8.20 11.72
C SER A 41 -3.15 8.23 12.14
N LEU A 42 -2.65 9.37 12.63
CA LEU A 42 -1.29 9.51 13.16
C LEU A 42 -1.12 8.71 14.45
N LEU A 43 -2.08 8.78 15.37
CA LEU A 43 -2.08 8.01 16.61
C LEU A 43 -2.04 6.50 16.29
N TYR A 44 -2.86 6.04 15.35
CA TYR A 44 -2.83 4.66 14.89
C TYR A 44 -1.46 4.26 14.32
N ALA A 45 -0.85 5.12 13.50
CA ALA A 45 0.48 4.89 12.96
C ALA A 45 1.56 4.85 14.06
N LEU A 46 1.46 5.72 15.07
CA LEU A 46 2.36 5.75 16.22
C LEU A 46 2.24 4.48 17.08
N VAL A 47 1.02 4.01 17.33
CA VAL A 47 0.77 2.74 18.04
C VAL A 47 1.38 1.56 17.27
N ARG A 48 1.29 1.58 15.93
CA ARG A 48 1.83 0.52 15.05
C ARG A 48 3.28 0.77 14.60
N ARG A 49 3.99 1.76 15.15
CA ARG A 49 5.34 2.17 14.68
C ARG A 49 6.35 1.03 14.60
N LYS A 50 6.35 0.11 15.57
CA LYS A 50 7.27 -1.04 15.59
C LYS A 50 6.98 -2.01 14.45
N SER A 51 5.70 -2.25 14.18
CA SER A 51 5.26 -3.12 13.07
C SER A 51 5.59 -2.50 11.72
N LEU A 52 5.39 -1.19 11.56
CA LEU A 52 5.77 -0.45 10.36
C LEU A 52 7.29 -0.48 10.13
N ALA A 53 8.08 -0.19 11.17
CA ALA A 53 9.54 -0.26 11.09
C ALA A 53 10.02 -1.67 10.70
N TRP A 54 9.44 -2.70 11.33
CA TRP A 54 9.78 -4.09 11.01
C TRP A 54 9.39 -4.49 9.58
N LEU A 55 8.24 -4.03 9.08
CA LEU A 55 7.82 -4.24 7.70
C LEU A 55 8.81 -3.61 6.72
N LEU A 56 9.26 -2.37 6.97
CA LEU A 56 10.26 -1.70 6.15
C LEU A 56 11.59 -2.47 6.15
N THR A 57 12.01 -2.97 7.31
CA THR A 57 13.21 -3.82 7.41
C THR A 57 13.03 -5.09 6.56
N ARG A 58 11.90 -5.79 6.65
CA ARG A 58 11.62 -7.01 5.86
C ARG A 58 11.60 -6.78 4.35
N ILE A 59 11.14 -5.62 3.89
CA ILE A 59 11.15 -5.27 2.46
C ILE A 59 12.58 -5.04 1.99
N ARG A 60 13.42 -4.42 2.83
CA ARG A 60 14.79 -4.05 2.46
C ARG A 60 15.81 -5.19 2.60
N GLU A 61 15.60 -6.08 3.57
CA GLU A 61 16.48 -7.21 3.88
C GLU A 61 16.86 -8.08 2.67
N PRO A 62 15.92 -8.58 1.83
CA PRO A 62 16.27 -9.43 0.69
C PRO A 62 17.11 -8.73 -0.38
N TYR A 63 17.21 -7.39 -0.36
CA TYR A 63 18.10 -6.65 -1.26
C TYR A 63 19.48 -6.37 -0.64
N ARG A 64 19.71 -6.72 0.62
CA ARG A 64 20.96 -6.41 1.33
C ARG A 64 21.72 -7.64 1.77
N ARG A 65 21.01 -8.68 2.20
CA ARG A 65 21.62 -9.91 2.70
C ARG A 65 20.94 -11.10 2.04
N PRO A 66 21.72 -12.05 1.51
CA PRO A 66 21.14 -13.25 0.91
C PRO A 66 20.59 -14.17 2.01
N MET A 67 19.62 -15.01 1.66
CA MET A 67 18.90 -15.87 2.61
C MET A 67 19.51 -17.28 2.70
N ASN A 68 20.84 -17.36 2.73
CA ASN A 68 21.61 -18.62 2.71
C ASN A 68 21.30 -19.50 3.93
N ASP A 69 20.83 -18.88 5.02
CA ASP A 69 20.38 -19.58 6.22
C ASP A 69 19.08 -20.39 5.98
N HIS A 70 18.36 -20.16 4.86
CA HIS A 70 17.13 -20.85 4.53
C HIS A 70 17.41 -22.16 3.77
N PRO A 71 16.91 -23.33 4.21
CA PRO A 71 17.26 -24.63 3.63
C PRO A 71 17.00 -24.77 2.13
N SER A 72 16.01 -24.04 1.61
CA SER A 72 15.65 -24.06 0.19
C SER A 72 16.35 -22.99 -0.66
N PHE A 73 17.23 -22.17 -0.10
CA PHE A 73 17.83 -21.04 -0.83
C PHE A 73 18.81 -21.50 -1.91
N ASP A 74 19.85 -22.24 -1.52
CA ASP A 74 20.92 -22.66 -2.45
C ASP A 74 20.35 -23.48 -3.61
N GLY A 75 19.54 -24.50 -3.32
CA GLY A 75 18.91 -25.31 -4.36
C GLY A 75 17.95 -24.54 -5.29
N ALA A 76 17.29 -23.49 -4.78
CA ALA A 76 16.44 -22.64 -5.63
C ALA A 76 17.27 -21.66 -6.48
N ALA A 77 18.39 -21.17 -5.96
CA ALA A 77 19.31 -20.31 -6.70
C ALA A 77 19.99 -21.07 -7.84
N ASP A 78 20.51 -22.27 -7.56
CA ASP A 78 21.15 -23.13 -8.57
C ASP A 78 20.15 -23.51 -9.67
N ALA A 79 18.96 -23.99 -9.29
CA ALA A 79 17.92 -24.36 -10.25
C ALA A 79 17.48 -23.17 -11.13
N LEU A 80 17.41 -21.96 -10.57
CA LEU A 80 17.04 -20.77 -11.33
C LEU A 80 18.19 -20.27 -12.23
N ALA A 81 19.45 -20.46 -11.82
CA ALA A 81 20.63 -20.10 -12.61
C ALA A 81 20.77 -20.98 -13.86
N GLU A 82 20.47 -22.29 -13.74
CA GLU A 82 20.46 -23.24 -14.85
C GLU A 82 19.31 -23.00 -15.85
N CYS A 83 18.27 -22.27 -15.44
CA CYS A 83 17.10 -22.01 -16.29
C CYS A 83 17.41 -21.04 -17.44
N PRO A 84 16.85 -21.29 -18.65
CA PRO A 84 16.81 -20.31 -19.73
C PRO A 84 16.12 -19.00 -19.31
N ASN A 85 16.53 -17.87 -19.91
CA ASN A 85 15.99 -16.53 -19.63
C ASN A 85 14.44 -16.45 -19.54
N PRO A 86 13.64 -17.11 -20.42
CA PRO A 86 12.18 -17.04 -20.34
C PRO A 86 11.61 -17.58 -19.02
N TYR A 87 12.21 -18.63 -18.46
CA TYR A 87 11.77 -19.22 -17.19
C TYR A 87 12.16 -18.34 -16.00
N ARG A 88 13.34 -17.72 -16.05
CA ARG A 88 13.75 -16.70 -15.06
C ARG A 88 12.81 -15.50 -15.03
N THR A 89 12.39 -15.01 -16.19
CA THR A 89 11.41 -13.90 -16.29
C THR A 89 10.05 -14.30 -15.72
N ARG A 90 9.56 -15.52 -16.02
CA ARG A 90 8.30 -16.03 -15.47
C ARG A 90 8.36 -16.17 -13.95
N PHE A 91 9.48 -16.65 -13.42
CA PHE A 91 9.70 -16.72 -11.98
C PHE A 91 9.65 -15.32 -11.35
N ALA A 92 10.41 -14.37 -11.88
CA ALA A 92 10.41 -12.99 -11.40
C ALA A 92 9.00 -12.37 -11.42
N LEU A 93 8.26 -12.58 -12.52
CA LEU A 93 6.91 -12.07 -12.66
C LEU A 93 5.98 -12.65 -11.59
N ASN A 94 5.93 -13.97 -11.45
CA ASN A 94 4.96 -14.63 -10.58
C ASN A 94 5.23 -14.47 -9.08
N TYR A 95 6.50 -14.54 -8.68
CA TYR A 95 6.89 -14.62 -7.27
C TYR A 95 7.43 -13.30 -6.71
N VAL A 96 7.88 -12.37 -7.56
CA VAL A 96 8.39 -11.07 -7.13
C VAL A 96 7.44 -9.94 -7.52
N TRP A 97 7.10 -9.81 -8.81
CA TRP A 97 6.38 -8.63 -9.30
C TRP A 97 4.86 -8.67 -9.09
N ILE A 98 4.19 -9.79 -9.34
CA ILE A 98 2.72 -9.90 -9.12
C ILE A 98 2.34 -9.62 -7.65
N PRO A 99 3.00 -10.19 -6.63
CA PRO A 99 2.66 -9.91 -5.23
C PRO A 99 2.82 -8.42 -4.87
N ILE A 100 3.88 -7.78 -5.38
CA ILE A 100 4.08 -6.33 -5.22
C ILE A 100 2.96 -5.57 -5.94
N GLY A 101 2.67 -5.91 -7.19
CA GLY A 101 1.62 -5.28 -7.99
C GLY A 101 0.26 -5.35 -7.33
N LEU A 102 -0.11 -6.50 -6.77
CA LEU A 102 -1.36 -6.66 -6.00
C LEU A 102 -1.38 -5.80 -4.73
N THR A 103 -0.23 -5.69 -4.05
CA THR A 103 -0.10 -4.83 -2.86
C THR A 103 -0.26 -3.36 -3.23
N VAL A 104 0.35 -2.92 -4.33
CA VAL A 104 0.22 -1.56 -4.87
C VAL A 104 -1.22 -1.28 -5.29
N LEU A 105 -1.86 -2.19 -6.01
CA LEU A 105 -3.28 -2.06 -6.38
C LEU A 105 -4.19 -1.94 -5.15
N GLY A 106 -3.97 -2.79 -4.14
CA GLY A 106 -4.73 -2.74 -2.89
C GLY A 106 -4.52 -1.44 -2.11
N ALA A 107 -3.29 -0.91 -2.12
CA ALA A 107 -2.98 0.39 -1.54
C ALA A 107 -3.64 1.55 -2.32
N THR A 108 -3.68 1.48 -3.65
CA THR A 108 -4.36 2.47 -4.49
C THR A 108 -5.86 2.51 -4.20
N PHE A 109 -6.51 1.34 -4.10
CA PHE A 109 -7.93 1.28 -3.74
C PHE A 109 -8.19 1.84 -2.34
N ALA A 110 -7.35 1.53 -1.36
CA ALA A 110 -7.44 2.14 -0.03
C ALA A 110 -7.24 3.66 -0.04
N PHE A 111 -6.37 4.17 -0.93
CA PHE A 111 -6.16 5.60 -1.11
C PHE A 111 -7.39 6.28 -1.73
N SER A 112 -8.05 5.65 -2.71
CA SER A 112 -9.31 6.13 -3.27
C SER A 112 -10.43 6.21 -2.21
N VAL A 113 -10.49 5.25 -1.29
CA VAL A 113 -11.44 5.32 -0.16
C VAL A 113 -11.15 6.54 0.72
N ALA A 114 -9.88 6.79 1.03
CA ALA A 114 -9.49 7.97 1.80
C ALA A 114 -9.90 9.28 1.09
N TYR A 115 -9.82 9.33 -0.25
CA TYR A 115 -10.33 10.45 -1.03
C TYR A 115 -11.84 10.64 -0.82
N PHE A 116 -12.64 9.60 -0.99
CA PHE A 116 -14.09 9.71 -0.81
C PHE A 116 -14.49 10.13 0.60
N VAL A 117 -13.73 9.71 1.62
CA VAL A 117 -13.96 10.12 3.01
C VAL A 117 -13.68 11.61 3.21
N ILE A 118 -12.51 12.09 2.76
CA ILE A 118 -12.13 13.50 2.91
C ILE A 118 -13.05 14.41 2.08
N ASP A 119 -13.39 13.99 0.87
CA ASP A 119 -14.32 14.70 0.00
C ASP A 119 -15.73 14.77 0.58
N ALA A 120 -16.25 13.66 1.15
CA ALA A 120 -17.55 13.66 1.82
C ALA A 120 -17.57 14.62 3.02
N VAL A 121 -16.51 14.67 3.81
CA VAL A 121 -16.40 15.62 4.94
C VAL A 121 -16.32 17.07 4.42
N GLY A 122 -15.54 17.32 3.37
CA GLY A 122 -15.44 18.63 2.70
C GLY A 122 -16.78 19.09 2.12
N ALA A 123 -17.55 18.17 1.54
CA ALA A 123 -18.90 18.39 1.01
C ALA A 123 -20.00 18.40 2.09
N ARG A 124 -19.65 18.34 3.39
CA ARG A 124 -20.62 18.28 4.50
C ARG A 124 -21.61 17.12 4.39
N PHE A 125 -21.17 16.00 3.86
CA PHE A 125 -21.99 14.83 3.55
C PHE A 125 -23.12 15.09 2.54
N MET A 126 -23.10 16.23 1.83
CA MET A 126 -23.98 16.50 0.68
C MET A 126 -23.47 15.78 -0.58
N VAL A 127 -23.18 14.50 -0.45
CA VAL A 127 -22.66 13.64 -1.51
C VAL A 127 -23.69 12.57 -1.85
N GLY A 128 -23.85 12.29 -3.14
CA GLY A 128 -24.81 11.28 -3.60
C GLY A 128 -24.45 9.88 -3.12
N TRP A 129 -25.45 8.99 -3.05
CA TRP A 129 -25.27 7.58 -2.68
C TRP A 129 -24.20 6.85 -3.49
N GLY A 130 -23.93 7.29 -4.71
CA GLY A 130 -22.85 6.76 -5.55
C GLY A 130 -21.48 6.79 -4.84
N GLN A 131 -21.18 7.83 -4.07
CA GLN A 131 -19.90 7.94 -3.34
C GLN A 131 -19.74 6.90 -2.24
N ALA A 132 -20.83 6.61 -1.51
CA ALA A 132 -20.85 5.55 -0.51
C ALA A 132 -20.69 4.16 -1.15
N VAL A 133 -21.36 3.94 -2.29
CA VAL A 133 -21.24 2.69 -3.06
C VAL A 133 -19.81 2.52 -3.59
N TYR A 134 -19.22 3.56 -4.18
CA TYR A 134 -17.84 3.51 -4.65
C TYR A 134 -16.88 3.24 -3.48
N ALA A 135 -17.01 3.94 -2.37
CA ALA A 135 -16.18 3.69 -1.18
C ALA A 135 -16.28 2.22 -0.72
N ALA A 136 -17.49 1.64 -0.65
CA ALA A 136 -17.68 0.24 -0.28
C ALA A 136 -17.02 -0.73 -1.28
N VAL A 137 -17.16 -0.48 -2.59
CA VAL A 137 -16.53 -1.29 -3.64
C VAL A 137 -15.00 -1.20 -3.55
N PHE A 138 -14.43 0.00 -3.39
CA PHE A 138 -12.99 0.18 -3.27
C PHE A 138 -12.42 -0.41 -1.97
N VAL A 139 -13.17 -0.38 -0.87
CA VAL A 139 -12.79 -1.12 0.35
C VAL A 139 -12.75 -2.62 0.07
N ALA A 140 -13.80 -3.17 -0.54
CA ALA A 140 -13.86 -4.60 -0.87
C ALA A 140 -12.71 -5.02 -1.80
N LEU A 141 -12.45 -4.25 -2.86
CA LEU A 141 -11.34 -4.49 -3.78
C LEU A 141 -9.98 -4.38 -3.09
N SER A 142 -9.79 -3.40 -2.21
CA SER A 142 -8.56 -3.26 -1.42
C SER A 142 -8.34 -4.48 -0.52
N VAL A 143 -9.35 -4.91 0.22
CA VAL A 143 -9.26 -6.08 1.11
C VAL A 143 -8.98 -7.36 0.31
N LEU A 144 -9.68 -7.57 -0.81
CA LEU A 144 -9.50 -8.75 -1.67
C LEU A 144 -8.09 -8.80 -2.26
N THR A 145 -7.62 -7.70 -2.86
CA THR A 145 -6.28 -7.64 -3.46
C THR A 145 -5.18 -7.81 -2.43
N LEU A 146 -5.31 -7.20 -1.25
CA LEU A 146 -4.35 -7.39 -0.15
C LEU A 146 -4.39 -8.80 0.44
N ALA A 147 -5.55 -9.44 0.53
CA ALA A 147 -5.67 -10.82 0.99
C ALA A 147 -4.96 -11.79 0.04
N VAL A 148 -5.16 -11.63 -1.27
CA VAL A 148 -4.45 -12.44 -2.28
C VAL A 148 -2.94 -12.14 -2.26
N ALA A 149 -2.56 -10.87 -2.12
CA ALA A 149 -1.15 -10.48 -2.01
C ALA A 149 -0.49 -11.11 -0.77
N ALA A 150 -1.17 -11.10 0.38
CA ALA A 150 -0.64 -11.63 1.63
C ALA A 150 -0.25 -13.12 1.53
N GLY A 151 -1.08 -13.94 0.88
CA GLY A 151 -0.76 -15.34 0.63
C GLY A 151 0.53 -15.51 -0.18
N ARG A 152 0.72 -14.69 -1.22
CA ARG A 152 1.92 -14.73 -2.08
C ARG A 152 3.15 -14.06 -1.46
N LEU A 153 2.97 -13.10 -0.55
CA LEU A 153 4.05 -12.42 0.14
C LEU A 153 4.80 -13.33 1.14
N SER A 154 4.22 -14.47 1.50
CA SER A 154 4.86 -15.48 2.37
C SER A 154 6.19 -15.99 1.80
N THR A 155 6.28 -16.19 0.48
CA THR A 155 7.48 -16.67 -0.23
C THR A 155 8.26 -15.55 -0.92
N TRP A 156 7.71 -14.34 -0.98
CA TRP A 156 8.28 -13.21 -1.71
C TRP A 156 9.70 -12.87 -1.28
N ARG A 157 9.99 -12.92 0.03
CA ARG A 157 11.32 -12.59 0.55
C ARG A 157 12.39 -13.55 0.00
N LEU A 158 12.11 -14.85 0.05
CA LEU A 158 12.99 -15.89 -0.49
C LEU A 158 13.15 -15.75 -2.01
N ALA A 159 12.04 -15.60 -2.72
CA ALA A 159 12.05 -15.47 -4.18
C ALA A 159 12.82 -14.23 -4.64
N THR A 160 12.68 -13.11 -3.93
CA THR A 160 13.41 -11.88 -4.22
C THR A 160 14.90 -12.05 -3.95
N SER A 161 15.26 -12.74 -2.85
CA SER A 161 16.67 -12.98 -2.56
C SER A 161 17.35 -13.90 -3.57
N VAL A 162 16.65 -14.94 -4.02
CA VAL A 162 17.10 -15.89 -5.06
C VAL A 162 17.26 -15.17 -6.40
N LEU A 163 16.25 -14.36 -6.78
CA LEU A 163 16.31 -13.59 -8.03
C LEU A 163 17.47 -12.59 -8.04
N LYS A 164 17.75 -11.95 -6.89
CA LYS A 164 18.89 -11.04 -6.75
C LYS A 164 20.22 -11.76 -6.87
N GLU A 165 20.39 -12.90 -6.19
CA GLU A 165 21.59 -13.74 -6.27
C GLU A 165 21.92 -14.08 -7.73
N VAL A 166 20.94 -14.63 -8.45
CA VAL A 166 21.12 -15.12 -9.82
C VAL A 166 21.38 -14.00 -10.84
N ASN A 167 20.77 -12.82 -10.66
CA ASN A 167 20.89 -11.74 -11.65
C ASN A 167 22.09 -10.80 -11.42
N THR A 168 22.37 -10.45 -10.16
CA THR A 168 23.34 -9.41 -9.83
C THR A 168 24.34 -9.82 -8.75
N GLY A 169 24.07 -10.91 -8.02
CA GLY A 169 24.78 -11.24 -6.80
C GLY A 169 24.54 -10.25 -5.65
N TYR A 170 25.21 -10.49 -4.54
CA TYR A 170 25.31 -9.55 -3.42
C TYR A 170 26.76 -9.04 -3.37
N ALA A 171 26.90 -7.72 -3.35
CA ALA A 171 28.18 -7.04 -3.14
C ALA A 171 28.45 -6.81 -1.66
#